data_AF-L7JTI9-F1
#
_entry.id   AF-L7JTI9-F1
#
_cell.length_a   1.000
_cell.length_b   1.000
_cell.length_c   1.000
_cell.angle_alpha   90.00
_cell.angle_beta   90.00
_cell.angle_gamma   90.00
#
_symmetry.space_group_name_H-M   'P 1'
#
loop_
_entity.id
_entity.type
_entity.pdbx_description
1 polymer ?
#
loop_
_entity_poly.entity_id
_entity_poly.type
_entity_poly.pdbx_seq_one_letter_code
_entity_poly.pdbx_strand_id
1 'polypeptide(L)'
;MRTSDIENIENKCVESMRNNDIEQFQYNFNMVKHQYNTTKTSLSTFVKACELMILLSTDFQGYLYFLETLDYEDISNEYIMFVLKIERLMTEENTALIKEQLGKYKEWDGCIHNIIKALENNDTKYKMEQISVVSKPAEHSPIQTIKDCILFSKNFNKI
;
A
#
# COMPACT_ATOMS: atom_id res chain seq x y z
N MET A 1 14.95 -12.94 -18.31
CA MET A 1 15.79 -11.75 -18.56
C MET A 1 17.10 -11.89 -17.78
N ARG A 2 18.26 -11.35 -18.21
CA ARG A 2 19.48 -11.42 -17.39
C ARG A 2 19.35 -10.46 -16.20
N THR A 3 20.01 -10.76 -15.07
CA THR A 3 19.98 -9.91 -13.87
C THR A 3 20.41 -8.47 -14.18
N SER A 4 21.44 -8.30 -15.01
CA SER A 4 21.91 -6.97 -15.46
C SER A 4 20.85 -6.19 -16.25
N ASP A 5 20.02 -6.87 -17.04
CA ASP A 5 18.98 -6.21 -17.82
C ASP A 5 17.82 -5.77 -16.90
N ILE A 6 17.50 -6.57 -15.89
CA ILE A 6 16.52 -6.23 -14.85
C ILE A 6 16.98 -4.98 -14.10
N GLU A 7 18.22 -4.98 -13.61
CA GLU A 7 18.81 -3.86 -12.87
C GLU A 7 18.85 -2.57 -13.72
N ASN A 8 19.14 -2.68 -15.02
CA ASN A 8 19.09 -1.55 -15.94
C ASN A 8 17.68 -0.95 -16.06
N ILE A 9 16.63 -1.79 -16.11
CA ILE A 9 15.24 -1.30 -16.18
C ILE A 9 14.81 -0.74 -14.83
N GLU A 10 15.20 -1.33 -13.72
CA GLU A 10 14.91 -0.82 -12.38
C GLU A 10 15.53 0.57 -12.15
N ASN A 11 16.76 0.80 -12.60
CA ASN A 11 17.35 2.13 -12.57
C ASN A 11 16.53 3.16 -13.37
N LYS A 12 15.94 2.76 -14.51
CA LYS A 12 15.01 3.62 -15.26
C LYS A 12 13.73 3.88 -14.49
N CYS A 13 13.20 2.91 -13.75
CA CYS A 13 12.08 3.16 -12.84
C CYS A 13 12.45 4.22 -11.80
N VAL A 14 13.63 4.11 -11.17
CA VAL A 14 14.10 5.11 -10.19
C VAL A 14 14.24 6.50 -10.82
N GLU A 15 14.82 6.59 -12.01
CA GLU A 15 14.95 7.86 -12.74
C GLU A 15 13.59 8.47 -13.10
N SER A 16 12.64 7.66 -13.56
CA SER A 16 11.26 8.10 -13.81
C SER A 16 10.61 8.69 -12.56
N MET A 17 10.78 8.04 -11.40
CA MET A 17 10.25 8.58 -10.13
C MET A 17 10.88 9.91 -9.75
N ARG A 18 12.21 10.06 -9.91
CA ARG A 18 12.88 11.35 -9.65
C ARG A 18 12.36 12.48 -10.52
N ASN A 19 11.96 12.16 -11.75
CA ASN A 19 11.40 13.10 -12.70
C ASN A 19 9.87 13.26 -12.55
N ASN A 20 9.24 12.58 -11.59
CA ASN A 20 7.80 12.51 -11.42
C ASN A 20 7.05 12.04 -12.70
N ASP A 21 7.70 11.19 -13.49
CA ASP A 21 7.16 10.61 -14.72
C ASP A 21 6.53 9.24 -14.43
N ILE A 22 5.29 9.28 -13.96
CA ILE A 22 4.56 8.09 -13.51
C ILE A 22 4.23 7.16 -14.69
N GLU A 23 3.97 7.70 -15.88
CA GLU A 23 3.68 6.90 -17.07
C GLU A 23 4.91 6.10 -17.51
N GLN A 24 6.07 6.75 -17.56
CA GLN A 24 7.32 6.08 -17.90
C GLN A 24 7.73 5.08 -16.80
N PHE A 25 7.47 5.39 -15.53
CA PHE A 25 7.65 4.43 -14.44
C PHE A 25 6.81 3.18 -14.69
N GLN A 26 5.51 3.33 -14.92
CA GLN A 26 4.60 2.21 -15.14
C GLN A 26 5.01 1.36 -16.35
N TYR A 27 5.43 2.01 -17.44
CA TYR A 27 5.97 1.30 -18.60
C TYR A 27 7.17 0.41 -18.21
N ASN A 28 8.16 0.99 -17.53
CA ASN A 28 9.37 0.26 -17.13
C ASN A 28 9.07 -0.84 -16.10
N PHE A 29 8.23 -0.55 -15.10
CA PHE A 29 7.84 -1.49 -14.06
C PHE A 29 7.14 -2.73 -14.65
N ASN A 30 6.23 -2.52 -15.59
CA ASN A 30 5.52 -3.61 -16.27
C ASN A 30 6.46 -4.55 -17.06
N MET A 31 7.64 -4.08 -17.48
CA MET A 31 8.64 -4.93 -18.14
C MET A 31 9.34 -5.90 -17.18
N VAL A 32 9.46 -5.55 -15.88
CA VAL A 32 10.25 -6.32 -14.90
C VAL A 32 9.42 -6.98 -13.81
N LYS A 33 8.19 -6.54 -13.53
CA LYS A 33 7.40 -7.02 -12.38
C LYS A 33 7.23 -8.55 -12.32
N HIS A 34 7.09 -9.21 -13.46
CA HIS A 34 6.94 -10.66 -13.53
C HIS A 34 8.23 -11.42 -13.19
N GLN A 35 9.39 -10.76 -13.22
CA GLN A 35 10.67 -11.36 -12.86
C GLN A 35 10.88 -11.45 -11.35
N TYR A 36 10.14 -10.68 -10.53
CA TYR A 36 10.38 -10.59 -9.09
C TYR A 36 10.05 -11.85 -8.29
N ASN A 37 9.30 -12.78 -8.88
CA ASN A 37 9.08 -14.11 -8.31
C ASN A 37 10.31 -15.03 -8.46
N THR A 38 11.23 -14.70 -9.37
CA THR A 38 12.38 -15.56 -9.71
C THR A 38 13.73 -14.89 -9.49
N THR A 39 13.80 -13.57 -9.67
CA THR A 39 15.04 -12.79 -9.61
C THR A 39 14.75 -11.46 -8.94
N LYS A 40 15.46 -11.20 -7.84
CA LYS A 40 15.50 -9.90 -7.17
C LYS A 40 16.92 -9.32 -7.26
N THR A 41 16.99 -8.02 -7.45
CA THR A 41 18.22 -7.23 -7.38
C THR A 41 18.21 -6.43 -6.07
N SER A 42 19.27 -5.65 -5.84
CA SER A 42 19.33 -4.67 -4.75
C SER A 42 18.27 -3.55 -4.87
N LEU A 43 17.73 -3.31 -6.08
CA LEU A 43 16.76 -2.25 -6.35
C LEU A 43 15.31 -2.74 -6.31
N SER A 44 15.07 -4.04 -6.40
CA SER A 44 13.71 -4.58 -6.58
C SER A 44 12.74 -4.12 -5.49
N THR A 45 13.12 -4.17 -4.22
CA THR A 45 12.24 -3.74 -3.12
C THR A 45 12.00 -2.22 -3.14
N PHE A 46 13.00 -1.41 -3.52
CA PHE A 46 12.81 0.03 -3.69
C PHE A 46 11.83 0.33 -4.83
N VAL A 47 11.96 -0.36 -5.97
CA VAL A 47 11.03 -0.20 -7.10
C VAL A 47 9.60 -0.65 -6.74
N LYS A 48 9.44 -1.74 -5.98
CA LYS A 48 8.14 -2.13 -5.40
C LYS A 48 7.58 -1.06 -4.48
N ALA A 49 8.42 -0.43 -3.65
CA ALA A 49 8.00 0.67 -2.78
C ALA A 49 7.52 1.90 -3.57
N CYS A 50 8.19 2.22 -4.68
CA CYS A 50 7.72 3.27 -5.60
C CYS A 50 6.33 2.93 -6.17
N GLU A 51 6.11 1.69 -6.61
CA GLU A 51 4.79 1.25 -7.10
C GLU A 51 3.72 1.37 -6.01
N LEU A 52 4.00 0.92 -4.79
CA LEU A 52 3.08 1.10 -3.66
C LEU A 52 2.75 2.57 -3.41
N MET A 53 3.74 3.47 -3.46
CA MET A 53 3.53 4.89 -3.24
C MET A 53 2.66 5.51 -4.34
N ILE A 54 2.87 5.12 -5.61
CA ILE A 54 2.04 5.55 -6.73
C ILE A 54 0.60 5.10 -6.51
N LEU A 55 0.39 3.81 -6.24
CA LEU A 55 -0.93 3.23 -6.03
C LEU A 55 -1.61 3.86 -4.81
N LEU A 56 -0.90 4.05 -3.70
CA LEU A 56 -1.43 4.75 -2.53
C LEU A 56 -1.93 6.17 -2.87
N SER A 57 -1.28 6.84 -3.83
CA SER A 57 -1.64 8.18 -4.29
C SER A 57 -2.61 8.22 -5.49
N THR A 58 -3.08 7.07 -6.00
CA THR A 58 -3.87 7.05 -7.25
C THR A 58 -4.92 5.95 -7.35
N ASP A 59 -4.76 4.82 -6.70
CA ASP A 59 -5.67 3.68 -6.75
C ASP A 59 -5.50 2.84 -5.47
N PHE A 60 -6.33 3.13 -4.47
CA PHE A 60 -6.26 2.45 -3.18
C PHE A 60 -6.59 0.94 -3.29
N GLN A 61 -7.47 0.55 -4.21
CA GLN A 61 -7.78 -0.86 -4.41
C GLN A 61 -6.57 -1.58 -5.04
N GLY A 62 -5.95 -0.97 -6.05
CA GLY A 62 -4.69 -1.45 -6.63
C GLY A 62 -3.57 -1.55 -5.59
N TYR A 63 -3.48 -0.58 -4.69
CA TYR A 63 -2.53 -0.59 -3.57
C TYR A 63 -2.72 -1.82 -2.68
N LEU A 64 -3.94 -2.13 -2.26
CA LEU A 64 -4.23 -3.31 -1.42
C LEU A 64 -3.86 -4.61 -2.14
N TYR A 65 -4.23 -4.75 -3.42
CA TYR A 65 -3.85 -5.94 -4.20
C TYR A 65 -2.35 -6.09 -4.37
N PHE A 66 -1.63 -4.99 -4.58
CA PHE A 66 -0.19 -5.04 -4.73
C PHE A 66 0.51 -5.37 -3.41
N LEU A 67 -0.03 -4.89 -2.28
CA LEU A 67 0.45 -5.21 -0.93
C LEU A 67 0.45 -6.72 -0.67
N GLU A 68 -0.59 -7.44 -1.14
CA GLU A 68 -0.70 -8.90 -1.00
C GLU A 68 0.38 -9.68 -1.79
N THR A 69 1.04 -9.03 -2.76
CA THR A 69 2.10 -9.66 -3.55
C THR A 69 3.49 -9.54 -2.94
N LEU A 70 3.64 -8.76 -1.86
CA LEU A 70 4.92 -8.58 -1.17
C LEU A 70 5.28 -9.84 -0.37
N ASP A 71 6.56 -10.17 -0.34
CA ASP A 71 7.05 -11.25 0.49
C ASP A 71 7.62 -10.74 1.84
N TYR A 72 8.03 -11.67 2.69
CA TYR A 72 8.50 -11.37 4.04
C TYR A 72 9.70 -10.42 4.06
N GLU A 73 10.61 -10.53 3.09
CA GLU A 73 11.78 -9.66 3.00
C GLU A 73 11.36 -8.23 2.67
N ASP A 74 10.38 -8.08 1.77
CA ASP A 74 9.82 -6.78 1.39
C ASP A 74 9.17 -6.07 2.59
N ILE A 75 8.36 -6.78 3.40
CA ILE A 75 7.61 -6.17 4.52
C ILE A 75 8.56 -5.59 5.59
N SER A 76 9.75 -6.15 5.74
CA SER A 76 10.75 -5.65 6.71
C SER A 76 11.58 -4.46 6.19
N ASN A 77 11.44 -4.11 4.91
CA ASN A 77 12.27 -3.09 4.27
C ASN A 77 11.85 -1.67 4.65
N GLU A 78 12.83 -0.79 4.90
CA GLU A 78 12.59 0.59 5.35
C GLU A 78 11.74 1.42 4.38
N TYR A 79 11.86 1.18 3.07
CA TYR A 79 11.11 1.90 2.05
C TYR A 79 9.64 1.49 2.05
N ILE A 80 9.35 0.19 2.17
CA ILE A 80 7.99 -0.33 2.30
C ILE A 80 7.36 0.16 3.60
N MET A 81 8.10 0.09 4.71
CA MET A 81 7.66 0.60 6.01
C MET A 81 7.36 2.09 6.00
N PHE A 82 8.08 2.88 5.19
CA PHE A 82 7.75 4.28 4.98
C PHE A 82 6.40 4.46 4.27
N VAL A 83 6.12 3.69 3.22
CA VAL A 83 4.82 3.77 2.52
C VAL A 83 3.67 3.39 3.46
N LEU A 84 3.82 2.32 4.24
CA LEU A 84 2.84 1.91 5.28
C LEU A 84 2.64 3.00 6.33
N LYS A 85 3.70 3.73 6.70
CA LYS A 85 3.58 4.89 7.59
C LYS A 85 2.73 5.99 6.97
N ILE A 86 2.91 6.29 5.68
CA ILE A 86 2.08 7.29 4.97
C ILE A 86 0.62 6.84 4.95
N GLU A 87 0.35 5.58 4.58
CA GLU A 87 -1.00 5.00 4.60
C GLU A 87 -1.67 5.20 5.97
N ARG A 88 -0.98 4.82 7.06
CA ARG A 88 -1.50 5.02 8.41
C ARG A 88 -1.81 6.48 8.72
N LEU A 89 -0.93 7.41 8.35
CA LEU A 89 -1.17 8.84 8.56
C LEU A 89 -2.35 9.36 7.75
N MET A 90 -2.62 8.79 6.56
CA MET A 90 -3.82 9.08 5.78
C MET A 90 -5.08 8.61 6.50
N THR A 91 -5.08 7.40 7.07
CA THR A 91 -6.21 6.88 7.86
C THR A 91 -6.48 7.73 9.11
N GLU A 92 -5.43 8.24 9.74
CA GLU A 92 -5.51 9.17 10.88
C GLU A 92 -5.89 10.61 10.46
N GLU A 93 -6.07 10.88 9.16
CA GLU A 93 -6.35 12.20 8.57
C GLU A 93 -5.34 13.28 9.01
N ASN A 94 -4.10 12.87 9.32
CA ASN A 94 -3.08 13.73 9.91
C ASN A 94 -2.20 14.38 8.84
N THR A 95 -2.78 15.30 8.07
CA THR A 95 -2.10 16.01 6.97
C THR A 95 -0.86 16.76 7.44
N ALA A 96 -0.81 17.25 8.69
CA ALA A 96 0.36 17.92 9.25
C ALA A 96 1.56 16.97 9.33
N LEU A 97 1.38 15.76 9.86
CA LEU A 97 2.45 14.76 9.93
C LEU A 97 2.84 14.21 8.55
N ILE A 98 1.91 14.14 7.60
CA ILE A 98 2.23 13.77 6.21
C ILE A 98 3.16 14.82 5.57
N LYS A 99 2.87 16.11 5.77
CA LYS A 99 3.72 17.22 5.30
C LYS A 99 5.15 17.13 5.85
N GLU A 100 5.33 16.69 7.09
CA GLU A 100 6.66 16.47 7.68
C GLU A 100 7.45 15.32 7.03
N GLN A 101 6.81 14.48 6.19
CA GLN A 101 7.49 13.41 5.48
C GLN A 101 8.06 13.86 4.13
N LEU A 102 7.68 15.04 3.63
CA LEU A 102 8.23 15.61 2.40
C LEU A 102 9.76 15.78 2.49
N GLY A 103 10.46 15.49 1.39
CA GLY A 103 11.90 15.60 1.27
C GLY A 103 12.71 14.47 1.92
N LYS A 104 12.07 13.53 2.65
CA LYS A 104 12.76 12.35 3.17
C LYS A 104 13.18 11.39 2.06
N TYR A 105 12.31 11.22 1.07
CA TYR A 105 12.59 10.51 -0.17
C TYR A 105 12.06 11.35 -1.32
N LYS A 106 12.97 12.08 -2.00
CA LYS A 106 12.60 13.06 -3.03
C LYS A 106 11.83 12.43 -4.19
N GLU A 107 12.15 11.17 -4.49
CA GLU A 107 11.46 10.33 -5.47
C GLU A 107 9.96 10.23 -5.23
N TRP A 108 9.48 10.46 -4.01
CA TRP A 108 8.08 10.27 -3.62
C TRP A 108 7.34 11.58 -3.36
N ASP A 109 8.03 12.72 -3.43
CA ASP A 109 7.42 14.02 -3.11
C ASP A 109 6.21 14.30 -3.99
N GLY A 110 6.25 13.95 -5.29
CA GLY A 110 5.11 14.11 -6.20
C GLY A 110 3.86 13.35 -5.73
N CYS A 111 4.04 12.10 -5.29
CA CYS A 111 2.95 11.27 -4.76
C CYS A 111 2.43 11.81 -3.42
N ILE A 112 3.33 12.22 -2.52
CA ILE A 112 2.95 12.78 -1.20
C ILE A 112 2.15 14.08 -1.37
N HIS A 113 2.53 14.95 -2.32
CA HIS A 113 1.74 16.15 -2.63
C HIS A 113 0.34 15.81 -3.14
N ASN A 114 0.19 14.77 -3.98
CA ASN A 114 -1.12 14.32 -4.45
C ASN A 114 -2.01 13.83 -3.29
N ILE A 115 -1.44 13.07 -2.36
CA ILE A 115 -2.13 12.59 -1.16
C ILE A 115 -2.58 13.78 -0.30
N ILE A 116 -1.68 14.71 0.02
CA ILE A 116 -2.00 15.91 0.81
C ILE A 116 -3.15 16.68 0.17
N LYS A 117 -3.06 16.94 -1.14
CA LYS A 117 -4.09 17.67 -1.88
C LYS A 117 -5.43 16.95 -1.84
N ALA A 118 -5.45 15.63 -1.93
CA ALA A 118 -6.68 14.87 -1.92
C ALA A 118 -7.37 14.89 -0.54
N LEU A 119 -6.58 14.76 0.54
CA LEU A 119 -7.08 14.86 1.91
C LEU A 119 -7.65 16.27 2.20
N GLU A 120 -6.94 17.32 1.80
CA GLU A 120 -7.39 18.71 1.99
C GLU A 120 -8.69 19.02 1.20
N ASN A 121 -8.89 18.37 0.06
CA ASN A 121 -10.10 18.54 -0.76
C ASN A 121 -11.26 17.62 -0.36
N ASN A 122 -11.11 16.79 0.67
CA ASN A 122 -12.09 15.77 1.07
C ASN A 122 -12.50 14.84 -0.09
N ASP A 123 -11.53 14.50 -0.97
CA ASP A 123 -11.79 13.64 -2.12
C ASP A 123 -12.24 12.25 -1.65
N THR A 124 -13.42 11.82 -2.09
CA THR A 124 -14.02 10.54 -1.68
C THR A 124 -13.21 9.35 -2.15
N LYS A 125 -12.30 9.53 -3.12
CA LYS A 125 -11.37 8.50 -3.60
C LYS A 125 -10.47 7.92 -2.50
N TYR A 126 -10.20 8.72 -1.46
CA TYR A 126 -9.37 8.33 -0.31
C TYR A 126 -10.17 8.14 0.97
N LYS A 127 -11.51 8.16 0.89
CA LYS A 127 -12.33 7.60 1.94
C LYS A 127 -12.09 6.11 1.92
N MET A 128 -11.02 5.68 2.59
CA MET A 128 -10.93 4.32 3.08
C MET A 128 -12.25 4.10 3.82
N GLU A 129 -12.97 3.03 3.46
CA GLU A 129 -14.09 2.60 4.29
C GLU A 129 -13.49 2.33 5.67
N GLN A 130 -13.58 3.33 6.54
CA GLN A 130 -13.39 3.12 7.95
C GLN A 130 -14.42 2.05 8.27
N ILE A 131 -13.98 0.84 8.57
CA ILE A 131 -14.83 -0.10 9.27
C ILE A 131 -15.19 0.67 10.54
N SER A 132 -16.40 1.24 10.55
CA SER A 132 -16.89 1.97 11.70
C SER A 132 -16.99 0.93 12.80
N VAL A 133 -15.96 0.83 13.64
CA VAL A 133 -16.09 0.15 14.92
C VAL A 133 -16.89 1.11 15.77
N VAL A 134 -18.21 1.13 15.50
CA VAL A 134 -19.17 2.01 16.13
C VAL A 134 -19.00 1.85 17.64
N SER A 135 -18.45 2.88 18.26
CA SER A 135 -18.45 3.09 19.70
C SER A 135 -19.89 3.30 20.16
N LYS A 136 -20.56 2.16 20.42
CA LYS A 136 -21.62 1.89 21.40
C LYS A 136 -21.87 0.37 21.30
N PRO A 137 -21.81 -0.41 22.39
CA PRO A 137 -22.12 -1.83 22.31
C PRO A 137 -23.62 -1.96 21.99
N ALA A 138 -23.95 -2.12 20.71
CA ALA A 138 -25.24 -2.61 20.28
C ALA A 138 -25.34 -4.08 20.69
N GLU A 139 -26.55 -4.55 21.02
CA GLU A 139 -26.88 -5.85 21.63
C GLU A 139 -26.46 -7.11 20.82
N HIS A 140 -25.64 -6.96 19.79
CA HIS A 140 -24.96 -8.04 19.07
C HIS A 140 -23.44 -7.84 19.11
N SER A 141 -22.87 -8.07 20.29
CA SER A 141 -21.42 -8.18 20.48
C SER A 141 -20.83 -9.30 19.62
N PRO A 142 -19.58 -9.20 19.13
CA PRO A 142 -18.85 -10.34 18.55
C PRO A 142 -18.85 -11.58 19.45
N ILE A 143 -18.90 -11.38 20.77
CA ILE A 143 -19.07 -12.45 21.75
C ILE A 143 -20.44 -13.12 21.61
N GLN A 144 -21.49 -12.37 21.28
CA GLN A 144 -22.82 -12.90 21.03
C GLN A 144 -22.85 -13.70 19.71
N THR A 145 -22.24 -13.18 18.64
CA THR A 145 -22.08 -13.94 17.38
C THR A 145 -21.28 -15.22 17.58
N ILE A 146 -20.20 -15.18 18.37
CA ILE A 146 -19.42 -16.38 18.73
C ILE A 146 -20.29 -17.35 19.53
N LYS A 147 -21.09 -16.87 20.50
CA LYS A 147 -22.03 -17.70 21.26
C LYS A 147 -23.09 -18.33 20.35
N ASP A 148 -23.62 -17.59 19.38
CA ASP A 148 -24.64 -18.07 18.46
C ASP A 148 -24.08 -19.13 17.49
N CYS A 149 -22.83 -18.97 17.01
CA CYS A 149 -22.14 -19.99 16.22
C CYS A 149 -21.82 -21.27 17.04
N ILE A 150 -21.49 -21.13 18.33
CA ILE A 150 -21.30 -22.27 19.25
C ILE A 150 -22.63 -22.99 19.53
N LEU A 151 -23.74 -22.25 19.67
CA LEU A 151 -25.09 -22.82 19.84
C LEU A 151 -25.56 -23.54 18.58
N PHE A 152 -25.31 -22.97 17.40
CA PHE A 152 -25.60 -23.59 16.11
C PHE A 152 -24.86 -24.92 15.92
N SER A 153 -23.55 -24.96 16.23
CA SER A 153 -22.74 -26.18 16.12
C SER A 153 -23.10 -27.27 17.14
N LYS A 154 -23.57 -26.92 18.34
CA LYS A 154 -24.08 -27.90 19.32
C LYS A 154 -25.34 -28.64 18.85
N ASN A 155 -26.14 -28.03 17.98
CA ASN A 155 -27.33 -28.66 17.42
C ASN A 155 -27.04 -29.56 16.20
N PHE A 156 -25.81 -29.57 15.67
CA PHE A 156 -25.41 -30.48 14.58
C PHE A 156 -25.13 -31.92 15.05
N ASN A 157 -24.85 -32.12 16.34
CA ASN A 157 -24.57 -33.45 16.92
C ASN A 157 -25.75 -33.98 17.77
N LYS A 158 -26.98 -33.76 17.32
CA LYS A 158 -28.12 -34.60 17.74
C LYS A 158 -28.46 -35.57 16.60
N ILE A 159 -27.65 -36.62 16.50
CA ILE A 159 -28.05 -37.95 16.01
C ILE A 159 -27.79 -38.92 17.15
#